data_AF-A0A9P0CPB5-F1
#
_entry.id   AF-A0A9P0CPB5-F1
#
_cell.length_a   1.000
_cell.length_b   1.000
_cell.length_c   1.000
_cell.angle_alpha   90.00
_cell.angle_beta   90.00
_cell.angle_gamma   90.00
#
_symmetry.space_group_name_H-M   'P 1'
#
loop_
_entity.id
_entity.type
_entity.pdbx_description
1 polymer ?
#
loop_
_entity_poly.entity_id
_entity_poly.type
_entity_poly.pdbx_seq_one_letter_code
_entity_poly.pdbx_strand_id
1 'polypeptide(L)'
;MYSLYVEFCNDAQKKPVKESFYRYIFFTHYNLYFHVPKVDRCDVCEEVKLRKKENTLTTGKAEKYENHIKEKAKDRENKECPNKDINCKRVHICKRFVSSIICNLI
;
A
#
# COMPACT_ATOMS: atom_id res chain seq x y z
N MET A 1 6.62 -3.03 -11.03
CA MET A 1 7.72 -2.15 -10.57
C MET A 1 9.07 -2.70 -11.01
N TYR A 2 9.41 -3.96 -10.71
CA TYR A 2 10.64 -4.57 -11.24
C TYR A 2 10.69 -4.62 -12.78
N SER A 3 9.58 -4.92 -13.46
CA SER A 3 9.50 -4.88 -14.93
C SER A 3 9.90 -3.53 -15.53
N LEU A 4 9.37 -2.43 -14.99
CA LEU A 4 9.71 -1.06 -15.40
C LEU A 4 11.19 -0.71 -15.11
N TYR A 5 11.76 -1.26 -14.04
CA TYR A 5 13.18 -1.13 -13.75
C TYR A 5 14.04 -1.87 -14.78
N VAL A 6 13.64 -3.08 -15.18
CA VAL A 6 14.32 -3.86 -16.22
C VAL A 6 14.28 -3.13 -17.57
N GLU A 7 13.11 -2.61 -17.97
CA GLU A 7 12.95 -1.78 -19.17
C GLU A 7 13.89 -0.58 -19.15
N PHE A 8 13.92 0.17 -18.03
CA PHE A 8 14.83 1.31 -17.86
C PHE A 8 16.31 0.92 -17.94
N CYS A 9 16.70 -0.20 -17.34
CA CYS A 9 18.08 -0.68 -17.42
C CYS A 9 18.45 -1.07 -18.85
N ASN A 10 17.55 -1.72 -19.58
CA ASN A 10 17.77 -2.08 -20.98
C ASN A 10 17.92 -0.83 -21.87
N ASP A 11 17.07 0.19 -21.68
CA ASP A 11 17.16 1.47 -22.40
C ASP A 11 18.49 2.18 -22.10
N ALA A 12 18.97 2.08 -20.86
CA ALA A 12 20.26 2.63 -20.43
C ALA A 12 21.47 1.73 -20.73
N GLN A 13 21.28 0.61 -21.46
CA GLN A 13 22.30 -0.40 -21.76
C GLN A 13 23.02 -0.94 -20.51
N LYS A 14 22.34 -1.01 -19.37
CA LYS A 14 22.83 -1.55 -18.11
C LYS A 14 22.21 -2.91 -17.82
N LYS A 15 22.98 -3.81 -17.20
CA LYS A 15 22.48 -5.11 -16.76
C LYS A 15 21.64 -4.94 -15.48
N PRO A 16 20.36 -5.35 -15.46
CA PRO A 16 19.54 -5.26 -14.26
C PRO A 16 20.03 -6.24 -13.19
N VAL A 17 19.93 -5.84 -11.92
CA VAL A 17 20.16 -6.74 -10.79
C VAL A 17 19.02 -7.74 -10.64
N LYS A 18 19.26 -8.83 -9.89
CA LYS A 18 18.22 -9.80 -9.55
C LYS A 18 17.04 -9.14 -8.84
N GLU A 19 15.83 -9.61 -9.14
CA GLU A 19 14.60 -9.09 -8.55
C GLU A 19 14.62 -9.09 -7.01
N SER A 20 15.19 -10.11 -6.38
CA SER A 20 15.33 -10.17 -4.93
C SER A 20 16.14 -9.01 -4.36
N PHE A 21 17.24 -8.65 -5.02
CA PHE A 21 18.10 -7.54 -4.63
C PHE A 21 17.47 -6.19 -4.94
N TYR A 22 16.81 -6.05 -6.10
CA TYR A 22 15.98 -4.89 -6.41
C TYR A 22 14.93 -4.67 -5.31
N ARG A 23 14.19 -5.71 -4.93
CA ARG A 23 13.17 -5.65 -3.88
C ARG A 23 13.77 -5.26 -2.54
N TYR A 24 14.92 -5.85 -2.18
CA TYR A 24 15.63 -5.48 -0.96
C TYR A 24 15.93 -3.98 -0.93
N ILE A 25 16.62 -3.45 -1.95
CA ILE A 25 16.95 -2.02 -2.04
C ILE A 25 15.69 -1.15 -2.02
N PHE A 26 14.68 -1.56 -2.79
CA PHE A 26 13.41 -0.86 -2.90
C PHE A 26 12.69 -0.77 -1.55
N PHE A 27 12.71 -1.83 -0.74
CA PHE A 27 12.09 -1.83 0.59
C PHE A 27 12.94 -1.13 1.64
N THR A 28 14.27 -1.28 1.63
CA THR A 28 15.15 -0.72 2.66
C THR A 28 15.47 0.75 2.43
N HIS A 29 15.73 1.17 1.20
CA HIS A 29 16.17 2.53 0.89
C HIS A 29 15.03 3.49 0.55
N TYR A 30 13.90 2.99 0.03
CA TYR A 30 12.75 3.82 -0.34
C TYR A 30 11.57 3.67 0.61
N ASN A 31 11.74 2.87 1.65
CA ASN A 31 10.80 2.62 2.73
C ASN A 31 9.33 2.70 2.28
N LEU A 32 8.97 1.84 1.32
CA LEU A 32 7.61 1.69 0.83
C LEU A 32 6.74 0.88 1.78
N TYR A 33 7.18 0.69 3.03
CA TYR A 33 6.25 0.57 4.13
C TYR A 33 5.52 1.91 4.20
N PHE A 34 4.53 2.08 3.32
CA PHE A 34 3.66 3.23 3.32
C PHE A 34 3.08 3.30 4.73
N HIS A 35 3.59 4.22 5.56
CA HIS A 35 2.90 4.60 6.76
C HIS A 35 1.53 5.04 6.28
N VAL A 36 0.50 4.25 6.62
CA VAL A 36 -0.87 4.56 6.22
C VAL A 36 -1.10 5.99 6.68
N PRO A 37 -1.30 6.94 5.73
CA PRO A 37 -1.47 8.34 6.06
C PRO A 37 -2.50 8.45 7.17
N LYS A 38 -2.31 9.37 8.12
CA LYS A 38 -3.26 9.50 9.24
C LYS A 38 -4.70 9.69 8.74
N VAL A 39 -4.84 10.35 7.59
CA VAL A 39 -6.09 10.60 6.86
C VAL A 39 -6.75 9.34 6.26
N ASP A 40 -5.97 8.29 5.99
CA ASP A 40 -6.47 7.01 5.44
C ASP A 40 -6.84 5.99 6.53
N ARG A 41 -6.71 6.38 7.81
CA ARG A 41 -7.12 5.53 8.95
C ARG A 41 -8.58 5.82 9.31
N CYS A 42 -9.33 4.75 9.56
CA CYS A 42 -10.68 4.87 10.06
C CYS A 42 -10.65 5.10 11.57
N ASP A 43 -11.27 6.19 12.03
CA ASP A 43 -11.31 6.55 13.45
C ASP A 43 -11.93 5.46 14.32
N VAL A 44 -13.00 4.81 13.84
CA VAL A 44 -13.69 3.71 14.55
C VAL A 44 -12.76 2.51 14.72
N CYS A 45 -12.02 2.15 13.66
CA CYS A 45 -11.06 1.04 13.72
C CYS A 45 -9.90 1.33 14.68
N GLU A 46 -9.35 2.55 14.63
CA GLU A 46 -8.22 2.92 15.49
C GLU A 46 -8.65 3.07 16.95
N GLU A 47 -9.83 3.63 17.23
CA GLU A 47 -10.37 3.70 18.59
C GLU A 47 -10.49 2.30 19.19
N VAL A 48 -11.12 1.36 18.48
CA VAL A 48 -11.32 -0.01 18.97
C VAL A 48 -9.98 -0.73 19.16
N LYS A 49 -9.03 -0.52 18.25
CA LYS A 49 -7.67 -1.08 18.36
C LYS A 49 -6.95 -0.57 19.60
N LEU A 50 -7.03 0.72 19.90
CA LEU A 50 -6.45 1.32 21.11
C LEU A 50 -7.14 0.78 22.37
N ARG A 51 -8.47 0.77 22.40
CA ARG A 51 -9.25 0.27 23.55
C ARG A 51 -9.02 -1.22 23.82
N LYS A 52 -8.84 -2.04 22.77
CA LYS A 52 -8.43 -3.45 22.91
C LYS A 52 -7.04 -3.57 23.53
N LYS A 53 -6.08 -2.75 23.09
CA LYS A 53 -4.72 -2.75 23.65
C LYS A 53 -4.70 -2.34 25.13
N GLU A 54 -5.56 -1.39 25.51
CA GLU A 54 -5.70 -0.91 26.88
C GLU A 54 -6.63 -1.78 27.75
N ASN A 55 -7.25 -2.82 27.19
CA ASN A 55 -8.31 -3.62 27.84
C ASN A 55 -9.48 -2.77 28.39
N THR A 56 -9.78 -1.63 27.77
CA THR A 56 -10.88 -0.72 28.16
C THR A 56 -12.06 -0.76 27.17
N LEU A 57 -12.19 -1.85 26.41
CA LEU A 57 -13.26 -2.01 25.43
C LEU A 57 -14.59 -2.32 26.14
N THR A 58 -15.56 -1.42 26.01
CA THR A 58 -16.92 -1.61 26.55
C THR A 58 -17.84 -2.27 25.53
N THR A 59 -18.87 -2.97 26.01
CA THR A 59 -19.85 -3.70 25.18
C THR A 59 -20.48 -2.80 24.10
N GLY A 60 -20.90 -1.58 24.46
CA GLY A 60 -21.46 -0.64 23.49
C GLY A 60 -20.48 -0.15 22.41
N LYS A 61 -19.16 -0.18 22.67
CA LYS A 61 -18.14 0.12 21.63
C LYS A 61 -17.85 -1.10 20.76
N ALA A 62 -17.93 -2.31 21.32
CA ALA A 62 -17.82 -3.55 20.56
C ALA A 62 -18.97 -3.70 19.57
N GLU A 63 -20.21 -3.44 19.99
CA GLU A 63 -21.39 -3.47 19.11
C GLU A 63 -21.29 -2.46 17.96
N LYS A 64 -20.86 -1.21 18.25
CA LYS A 64 -20.61 -0.20 17.22
C LYS A 64 -19.55 -0.65 16.21
N TYR A 65 -18.49 -1.31 16.67
CA TYR A 65 -17.46 -1.86 15.80
C TYR A 65 -18.00 -2.96 14.90
N GLU A 66 -18.81 -3.87 15.43
CA GLU A 66 -19.42 -4.94 14.64
C GLU A 66 -20.32 -4.41 13.54
N ASN A 67 -21.14 -3.39 13.85
CA ASN A 67 -21.96 -2.72 12.85
C ASN A 67 -21.10 -2.05 11.76
N HIS A 68 -20.04 -1.34 12.16
CA HIS A 68 -19.08 -0.76 11.21
C HIS A 68 -18.45 -1.81 10.27
N ILE A 69 -18.09 -2.99 10.78
CA ILE A 69 -17.54 -4.07 9.95
C ILE A 69 -18.60 -4.64 8.99
N LYS A 70 -19.85 -4.79 9.43
CA LYS A 70 -20.96 -5.24 8.59
C LYS A 70 -21.25 -4.26 7.46
N GLU A 71 -21.29 -2.97 7.73
CA GLU A 71 -21.49 -1.92 6.70
C GLU A 71 -20.34 -1.91 5.70
N LYS A 72 -19.09 -1.98 6.19
CA LYS A 72 -17.90 -2.06 5.33
C LYS A 72 -17.89 -3.30 4.43
N ALA A 73 -18.44 -4.42 4.89
CA ALA A 73 -18.57 -5.63 4.08
C ALA A 73 -19.58 -5.43 2.94
N LYS A 74 -20.76 -4.86 3.25
CA LYS A 74 -21.79 -4.51 2.25
C LYS A 74 -21.25 -3.54 1.20
N ASP A 75 -20.50 -2.52 1.62
CA ASP A 75 -19.88 -1.57 0.70
C ASP A 75 -18.84 -2.20 -0.23
N ARG A 76 -18.21 -3.30 0.18
CA ARG A 76 -17.26 -4.07 -0.65
C ARG A 76 -18.00 -4.95 -1.64
N GLU A 77 -19.07 -5.61 -1.22
CA GLU A 77 -19.96 -6.39 -2.09
C GLU A 77 -20.58 -5.50 -3.17
N ASN A 78 -21.01 -4.28 -2.81
CA ASN A 78 -21.56 -3.30 -3.74
C ASN A 78 -20.49 -2.63 -4.65
N LYS A 79 -19.20 -2.81 -4.36
CA LYS A 79 -18.06 -2.28 -5.12
C LYS A 79 -17.43 -3.27 -6.08
N GLU A 80 -18.03 -4.44 -6.28
CA GLU A 80 -17.69 -5.28 -7.43
C GLU A 80 -18.02 -4.50 -8.72
N CYS A 81 -17.00 -3.79 -9.22
CA CYS A 81 -17.12 -2.86 -10.33
C CYS A 81 -17.71 -3.55 -11.57
N PRO A 82 -18.77 -2.99 -12.19
CA PRO A 82 -19.37 -3.56 -13.39
C PRO A 82 -18.58 -3.34 -14.68
N ASN A 83 -17.34 -2.83 -14.65
CA ASN A 83 -16.53 -2.68 -15.87
C ASN A 83 -15.05 -2.92 -15.62
N LYS A 84 -14.49 -3.87 -16.37
CA LYS A 84 -13.07 -4.25 -16.41
C LYS A 84 -12.22 -3.29 -17.25
N ASP A 85 -12.60 -2.03 -17.41
CA ASP A 85 -11.84 -1.09 -18.21
C ASP A 85 -11.86 0.28 -17.54
N ILE A 86 -10.73 0.98 -17.60
CA ILE A 86 -10.42 2.28 -16.97
C ILE A 86 -9.75 2.15 -15.59
N ASN A 87 -8.47 1.79 -15.63
CA ASN A 87 -7.37 2.53 -15.01
C ASN A 87 -7.71 3.24 -13.68
N CYS A 88 -7.84 2.45 -12.61
CA CYS A 88 -7.79 2.95 -11.24
C CYS A 88 -6.40 3.57 -11.00
N LYS A 89 -6.31 4.89 -11.17
CA LYS A 89 -5.07 5.66 -11.02
C LYS A 89 -4.53 5.55 -9.59
N ARG A 90 -3.72 4.53 -9.34
CA ARG A 90 -2.85 4.44 -8.16
C ARG A 90 -1.43 4.07 -8.59
N VAL A 91 -0.85 4.82 -9.52
CA VAL A 91 0.58 4.76 -9.84
C VAL A 91 1.11 6.13 -10.25
N HIS A 92 1.18 7.08 -9.31
CA HIS A 92 1.92 8.34 -9.50
C HIS A 92 3.11 8.51 -8.54
N ILE A 93 3.54 7.42 -7.90
CA ILE A 93 4.82 7.35 -7.20
C ILE A 93 5.61 6.27 -7.92
N CYS A 94 6.61 6.64 -8.73
CA CYS A 94 7.81 5.83 -9.04
C CYS A 94 8.45 6.08 -10.40
N LYS A 95 8.03 7.04 -11.25
CA LYS A 95 8.77 7.23 -12.52
C LYS A 95 10.13 7.90 -12.36
N ARG A 96 10.36 8.69 -11.29
CA ARG A 96 11.55 9.55 -11.19
C ARG A 96 12.54 9.20 -10.08
N PHE A 97 12.09 8.54 -9.00
CA PHE A 97 12.90 8.41 -7.79
C PHE A 97 13.71 7.11 -7.70
N VAL A 98 13.19 6.01 -8.25
CA VAL A 98 13.79 4.67 -8.07
C VAL A 98 14.79 4.33 -9.19
N SER A 99 14.55 4.84 -10.39
CA SER A 99 15.38 4.55 -11.57
C SER A 99 16.75 5.22 -11.56
N SER A 100 16.89 6.44 -11.01
CA SER A 100 18.18 7.14 -10.98
C SER A 100 19.16 6.59 -9.95
N ILE A 101 18.71 6.07 -8.81
CA ILE A 101 19.63 5.72 -7.70
C ILE A 101 20.09 4.26 -7.80
N ILE A 102 19.27 3.31 -8.28
CA ILE A 102 19.72 1.92 -8.44
C ILE A 102 20.80 1.80 -9.53
N CYS A 103 20.77 2.66 -10.56
CA CYS A 103 21.81 2.71 -11.59
C CYS A 103 23.06 3.52 -11.22
N ASN A 104 23.08 4.25 -10.09
CA ASN A 104 24.25 5.00 -9.62
C ASN A 104 24.95 4.32 -8.43
N LEU A 105 24.37 3.26 -7.87
CA LEU A 105 24.98 2.42 -6.84
C LEU A 105 25.77 1.23 -7.41
N ILE A 106 25.80 1.09 -8.73
CA ILE A 106 26.56 0.08 -9.51
C ILE A 106 27.25 0.82 -10.65
#